data_AF-A0A7C3X714-F1
#
_entry.id   AF-A0A7C3X714-F1
#
_cell.length_a   1.000
_cell.length_b   1.000
_cell.length_c   1.000
_cell.angle_alpha   90.00
_cell.angle_beta   90.00
_cell.angle_gamma   90.00
#
_symmetry.space_group_name_H-M   'P 1'
#
loop_
_entity.id
_entity.type
_entity.pdbx_description
1 polymer ?
#
loop_
_entity_poly.entity_id
_entity_poly.type
_entity_poly.pdbx_seq_one_letter_code
_entity_poly.pdbx_strand_id
1 'polypeptide(L)' 'MGVRIRRATPDDAPGVARVLNEAILGQTWSLLDTTFSDDEERAFIAALPERAFIHVAELPGEGIVGVQTVTNEVGYAT' A
#
# COMPACT_ATOMS: atom_id res chain seq x y z
N MET A 1 4.43 -14.00 18.85
CA MET A 1 3.41 -13.55 17.87
C MET A 1 4.18 -12.97 16.70
N GLY A 2 4.02 -13.54 15.49
CA GLY A 2 4.88 -13.23 14.34
C GLY A 2 4.18 -12.33 13.33
N VAL A 3 4.95 -11.54 12.59
CA VAL A 3 4.47 -10.78 11.44
C VAL A 3 4.49 -11.66 10.20
N ARG A 4 3.41 -11.65 9.41
CA ARG A 4 3.35 -12.35 8.12
C ARG A 4 3.66 -11.35 7.01
N ILE A 5 4.75 -11.59 6.28
CA ILE A 5 5.07 -10.83 5.06
C ILE A 5 4.60 -11.62 3.84
N ARG A 6 3.82 -10.99 2.97
CA ARG A 6 3.30 -11.61 1.74
C ARG A 6 3.04 -10.58 0.66
N ARG A 7 2.87 -11.02 -0.59
CA ARG A 7 2.37 -10.15 -1.66
C ARG A 7 0.94 -9.72 -1.37
N ALA A 8 0.66 -8.46 -1.65
CA ALA A 8 -0.69 -7.91 -1.61
C ALA A 8 -1.54 -8.46 -2.76
N THR A 9 -2.83 -8.46 -2.51
CA THR A 9 -3.91 -8.69 -3.47
C THR A 9 -4.83 -7.47 -3.47
N PRO A 10 -5.70 -7.29 -4.47
CA PRO A 10 -6.65 -6.17 -4.48
C PRO A 10 -7.56 -6.11 -3.23
N ASP A 11 -7.76 -7.22 -2.52
CA ASP A 11 -8.55 -7.27 -1.28
C ASP A 11 -7.82 -6.69 -0.06
N ASP A 12 -6.50 -6.50 -0.17
CA ASP A 12 -5.68 -5.86 0.86
C ASP A 12 -5.75 -4.32 0.79
N ALA A 13 -6.40 -3.77 -0.24
CA ALA A 13 -6.47 -2.33 -0.52
C ALA A 13 -6.87 -1.47 0.70
N PRO A 14 -7.90 -1.82 1.49
CA PRO A 14 -8.26 -1.00 2.66
C PRO A 14 -7.13 -0.91 3.70
N GLY A 15 -6.38 -1.99 3.90
CA GLY A 15 -5.25 -2.03 4.83
C GLY A 15 -4.03 -1.28 4.28
N VAL A 16 -3.77 -1.37 2.98
CA VAL A 16 -2.70 -0.63 2.31
C VAL A 16 -2.97 0.87 2.33
N ALA A 17 -4.18 1.29 1.91
CA ALA A 17 -4.61 2.68 1.90
C ALA A 17 -4.53 3.30 3.30
N ARG A 18 -4.97 2.58 4.34
CA ARG A 18 -4.84 3.03 5.73
C ARG A 18 -3.39 3.35 6.11
N VAL A 19 -2.46 2.43 5.86
CA VAL A 19 -1.03 2.61 6.21
C VAL A 19 -0.42 3.79 5.45
N LEU A 20 -0.69 3.93 4.15
CA LEU A 20 -0.21 5.06 3.34
C LEU A 20 -0.79 6.39 3.83
N ASN A 21 -2.09 6.43 4.09
CA ASN A 21 -2.80 7.63 4.53
C ASN A 21 -2.32 8.10 5.91
N GLU A 22 -2.00 7.18 6.82
CA GLU A 22 -1.39 7.52 8.12
C GLU A 22 -0.03 8.22 7.94
N ALA A 23 0.80 7.78 7.00
CA ALA A 23 2.08 8.43 6.69
C ALA A 23 1.89 9.81 6.03
N ILE A 24 0.92 9.94 5.12
CA ILE A 24 0.57 11.20 4.43
C ILE A 24 0.06 12.24 5.42
N LEU A 25 -0.94 11.88 6.23
CA LEU A 25 -1.54 12.77 7.23
C LEU A 25 -0.55 13.13 8.34
N GLY A 26 0.36 12.22 8.67
CA GLY A 26 1.47 12.50 9.57
C GLY A 26 2.52 13.46 8.99
N GLN A 27 2.46 13.80 7.70
CA GLN A 27 3.42 14.64 6.96
C GLN A 27 4.88 14.28 7.21
N THR A 28 5.15 13.01 7.49
CA THR A 28 6.49 12.55 7.83
C THR A 28 6.93 11.56 6.76
N TRP A 29 8.05 11.84 6.08
CA TRP A 29 8.70 10.94 5.13
C TRP A 29 7.97 10.64 3.81
N SER A 30 6.86 11.34 3.49
CA SER A 30 6.15 11.26 2.22
C SER A 30 6.12 12.62 1.52
N LEU A 31 6.27 12.63 0.18
CA LEU A 31 6.01 13.81 -0.66
C LEU A 31 4.54 13.93 -1.07
N LEU A 32 3.74 12.88 -0.84
CA LEU A 32 2.31 12.88 -1.12
C LEU A 32 1.56 13.65 -0.03
N ASP A 33 0.59 14.45 -0.44
CA ASP A 33 -0.25 15.31 0.42
C ASP A 33 -1.74 14.98 0.34
N THR A 34 -2.10 14.05 -0.54
CA THR A 34 -3.48 13.64 -0.82
C THR A 34 -3.64 12.16 -0.46
N THR A 35 -4.66 11.85 0.34
CA THR A 35 -4.97 10.47 0.75
C THR A 35 -5.61 9.67 -0.37
N PHE A 36 -5.41 8.36 -0.36
CA PHE A 36 -6.03 7.41 -1.28
C PHE A 36 -7.29 6.78 -0.68
N SER A 37 -8.30 6.57 -1.51
CA SER A 37 -9.46 5.74 -1.20
C SER A 37 -9.15 4.25 -1.41
N ASP A 38 -9.97 3.39 -0.79
CA ASP A 38 -9.88 1.93 -0.96
C ASP A 38 -10.01 1.50 -2.43
N ASP A 39 -10.85 2.19 -3.20
CA ASP A 39 -11.08 1.89 -4.62
C ASP A 39 -9.88 2.28 -5.49
N GLU A 40 -9.26 3.43 -5.22
CA GLU A 40 -8.03 3.87 -5.92
C GLU A 40 -6.88 2.91 -5.65
N GLU A 41 -6.68 2.51 -4.40
CA GLU A 41 -5.61 1.57 -4.03
C GLU A 41 -5.89 0.17 -4.60
N ARG A 42 -7.15 -0.28 -4.61
CA ARG A 42 -7.55 -1.54 -5.24
C ARG A 42 -7.23 -1.53 -6.74
N ALA A 43 -7.54 -0.43 -7.42
CA ALA A 43 -7.24 -0.27 -8.84
C ALA A 43 -5.72 -0.25 -9.09
N PHE A 44 -4.95 0.41 -8.24
CA PHE A 44 -3.49 0.44 -8.31
C PHE A 44 -2.89 -0.95 -8.17
N ILE A 45 -3.24 -1.70 -7.11
CA ILE A 45 -2.75 -3.07 -6.88
C ILE A 45 -3.08 -3.98 -8.08
N ALA A 46 -4.30 -3.87 -8.63
CA ALA A 46 -4.73 -4.67 -9.77
C ALA A 46 -4.01 -4.32 -11.08
N ALA A 47 -3.54 -3.07 -11.23
CA ALA A 47 -2.87 -2.58 -12.42
C ALA A 47 -1.35 -2.80 -12.43
N LEU A 48 -0.77 -3.34 -11.34
CA LEU A 48 0.68 -3.55 -11.25
C LEU A 48 1.18 -4.49 -12.36
N PRO A 49 2.20 -4.08 -13.13
CA PRO A 49 2.81 -4.96 -14.13
C PRO A 49 3.52 -6.14 -13.44
N GLU A 50 3.80 -7.21 -14.18
CA GLU A 50 4.41 -8.45 -13.66
C GLU A 50 5.68 -8.24 -12.81
N ARG A 51 6.46 -7.20 -13.15
CA ARG A 51 7.74 -6.86 -12.47
C ARG A 51 7.60 -5.86 -11.32
N ALA A 52 6.38 -5.41 -11.03
CA ALA A 52 6.07 -4.57 -9.88
C ALA A 52 5.20 -5.35 -8.89
N PHE A 53 5.31 -5.03 -7.61
CA PHE A 53 4.54 -5.69 -6.56
C PHE A 53 4.48 -4.84 -5.29
N ILE A 54 3.45 -5.10 -4.50
CA ILE A 54 3.37 -4.63 -3.11
C ILE A 54 3.55 -5.85 -2.19
N HIS A 55 4.40 -5.70 -1.17
CA HIS A 55 4.39 -6.56 0.01
C HIS A 55 3.65 -5.88 1.15
N VAL A 56 2.89 -6.67 1.90
CA VAL A 56 2.22 -6.26 3.14
C VAL A 56 2.80 -7.00 4.33
N ALA A 57 2.93 -6.30 5.44
CA ALA A 57 3.19 -6.85 6.75
C ALA A 57 1.87 -6.96 7.51
N GLU A 58 1.45 -8.18 7.83
CA GLU A 58 0.18 -8.46 8.49
C GLU A 58 0.41 -8.99 9.91
N LEU A 59 -0.23 -8.36 10.89
CA LEU A 59 -0.27 -8.79 12.28
C LEU A 59 -1.64 -9.43 12.60
N PRO A 60 -1.68 -10.60 13.26
CA PRO A 60 -2.95 -11.23 13.63
C PRO A 60 -3.78 -10.32 14.55
N GLY A 61 -5.03 -10.06 14.15
CA GLY A 61 -5.98 -9.24 14.92
C GLY A 61 -5.87 -7.72 14.70
N GLU A 62 -4.80 -7.26 14.05
CA GLU A 62 -4.57 -5.83 13.74
C GLU A 62 -4.63 -5.56 12.24
N GLY A 63 -4.36 -6.58 11.41
CA GLY A 63 -4.39 -6.48 9.96
C GLY A 63 -3.05 -6.01 9.40
N ILE A 64 -3.09 -5.30 8.27
CA ILE A 64 -1.90 -4.81 7.57
C ILE A 64 -1.34 -3.60 8.33
N VAL A 65 -0.08 -3.67 8.76
CA VAL A 65 0.60 -2.63 9.56
C VAL A 65 1.81 -2.01 8.85
N GLY A 66 2.12 -2.50 7.65
CA GLY A 66 3.25 -2.00 6.87
C GLY A 66 3.13 -2.40 5.42
N VAL A 67 3.67 -1.57 4.55
CA VAL A 67 3.62 -1.74 3.10
C VAL A 67 5.00 -1.46 2.50
N GLN A 68 5.36 -2.21 1.46
CA GLN A 68 6.51 -1.94 0.62
C GLN A 68 6.11 -2.10 -0.83
N THR A 69 6.26 -1.03 -1.60
CA THR A 69 6.03 -1.05 -3.05
C THR A 69 7.38 -1.17 -3.76
N VAL A 70 7.48 -2.12 -4.69
CA VAL A 70 8.59 -2.22 -5.63
C VAL A 70 8.01 -2.03 -7.02
N THR A 71 8.44 -0.98 -7.69
CA THR A 71 7.91 -0.54 -8.97
C THR A 71 9.07 -0.05 -9.83
N ASN A 72 8.88 -0.08 -11.15
CA ASN A 72 9.84 0.42 -12.13
C ASN A 72 9.77 1.95 -12.33
N GLU A 73 8.95 2.66 -11.53
CA GLU A 73 8.66 4.10 -11.57
C GLU A 73 8.79 4.75 -12.96
N VAL A 74 7.67 4.77 -13.69
CA VAL A 74 7.18 6.03 -14.26
C VAL A 74 5.95 6.34 -13.42
N GLY A 75 6.01 7.37 -12.57
CA GLY A 75 5.16 7.55 -11.38
C GLY A 75 3.65 7.62 -11.60
N TYR A 76 2.91 7.98 -10.54
CA TYR A 76 1.51 8.41 -10.62
C TYR A 76 1.44 9.61 -11.58
N ALA A 77 1.26 9.34 -12.88
CA ALA A 77 1.06 10.39 -13.86
C ALA A 77 -0.34 10.94 -13.63
N THR A 78 -0.37 12.24 -13.26
CA THR A 78 -1.52 13.16 -13.30
C THR A 78 -2.56 12.83 -14.35
#